data_AF-A0A381VWY0-F1
#
_entry.id   AF-A0A381VWY0-F1
#
_cell.length_a   1.000
_cell.length_b   1.000
_cell.length_c   1.000
_cell.angle_alpha   90.00
_cell.angle_beta   90.00
_cell.angle_gamma   90.00
#
_symmetry.space_group_name_H-M   'P 1'
#
loop_
_entity.id
_entity.type
_entity.pdbx_description
1 polymer ?
#
loop_
_entity_poly.entity_id
_entity_poly.type
_entity_poly.pdbx_seq_one_letter_code
_entity_poly.pdbx_strand_id
1 'polypeptide(L)'
;MTPDTAGLMAEKIRSVEPLKDLAKKEINLTGGEASQNPHIVEIYKIFRTLSDNVRLHTNLDINSEKSKRWERLVEITRLRGRIDITLYPTVWESRQQPLLGKIIKLQNGLIVNLIYESLEDLLKQINILVDFFNEQAQQKFTPVLELLGEFHDRLKKTIEKNPQCREDDFLDGMGDLENYVSCPGGFVFAVNAIPSFHVNPEGIRDMTSLPFPKDIYKVECTAIRGVIEIMTILQTGEMTPCCDVGNLGCKPKFGNLLADSPEVILQKFGESQKLMTSGALKNLKNMKND
;
A
#
# COMPACT_ATOMS: atom_id res chain seq x y z
N MET A 1 -16.68 11.93 -2.04
CA MET A 1 -16.51 12.72 -0.80
C MET A 1 -16.40 14.21 -1.14
N THR A 2 -17.05 15.12 -0.41
CA THR A 2 -16.86 16.58 -0.56
C THR A 2 -15.95 17.12 0.55
N PRO A 3 -15.45 18.37 0.45
CA PRO A 3 -14.70 19.00 1.55
C PRO A 3 -15.48 19.03 2.87
N ASP A 4 -16.78 19.33 2.86
CA ASP A 4 -17.60 19.33 4.09
C ASP A 4 -17.64 17.95 4.74
N THR A 5 -17.83 16.90 3.93
CA THR A 5 -17.77 15.52 4.42
C THR A 5 -16.40 15.19 5.02
N ALA A 6 -15.31 15.60 4.35
CA ALA A 6 -13.96 15.40 4.87
C ALA A 6 -13.74 16.18 6.19
N GLY A 7 -14.33 17.35 6.34
CA GLY A 7 -14.33 18.13 7.58
C GLY A 7 -14.99 17.37 8.73
N LEU A 8 -16.18 16.81 8.50
CA LEU A 8 -16.88 15.98 9.49
C LEU A 8 -16.05 14.75 9.90
N MET A 9 -15.45 14.07 8.92
CA MET A 9 -14.54 12.95 9.17
C MET A 9 -13.33 13.38 10.02
N ALA A 10 -12.73 14.52 9.71
CA ALA A 10 -11.56 15.02 10.42
C ALA A 10 -11.88 15.40 11.87
N GLU A 11 -13.01 16.07 12.13
CA GLU A 11 -13.47 16.32 13.50
C GLU A 11 -13.74 15.02 14.26
N LYS A 12 -14.32 14.02 13.59
CA LYS A 12 -14.56 12.70 14.19
C LYS A 12 -13.25 12.04 14.63
N ILE A 13 -12.23 12.04 13.77
CA ILE A 13 -10.89 11.53 14.10
C ILE A 13 -10.31 12.25 15.32
N ARG A 14 -10.39 13.59 15.37
CA ARG A 14 -9.89 14.37 16.53
C ARG A 14 -10.59 14.02 17.83
N SER A 15 -11.87 13.68 17.76
CA SER A 15 -12.69 13.39 18.94
C SER A 15 -12.45 12.00 19.55
N VAL A 16 -11.77 11.10 18.84
CA VAL A 16 -11.50 9.72 19.30
C VAL A 16 -9.99 9.56 19.49
N GLU A 17 -9.52 9.57 20.73
CA GLU A 17 -8.08 9.66 21.04
C GLU A 17 -7.22 8.60 20.32
N PRO A 18 -7.59 7.30 20.27
CA PRO A 18 -6.80 6.33 19.52
C PRO A 18 -6.70 6.62 18.01
N LEU A 19 -7.74 7.18 17.39
CA LEU A 19 -7.68 7.59 15.99
C LEU A 19 -6.84 8.84 15.79
N LYS A 20 -6.92 9.80 16.72
CA LYS A 20 -6.11 11.02 16.71
C LYS A 20 -4.63 10.70 16.84
N ASP A 21 -4.27 9.76 17.70
CA ASP A 21 -2.88 9.29 17.81
C ASP A 21 -2.44 8.53 16.57
N LEU A 22 -3.30 7.68 16.04
CA LEU A 22 -3.05 6.97 14.79
C LEU A 22 -2.86 7.93 13.60
N ALA A 23 -3.65 9.00 13.51
CA ALA A 23 -3.56 10.01 12.47
C ALA A 23 -2.16 10.63 12.38
N LYS A 24 -1.50 10.83 13.52
CA LYS A 24 -0.13 11.40 13.58
C LYS A 24 0.90 10.53 12.86
N LYS A 25 0.63 9.23 12.71
CA LYS A 25 1.52 8.27 12.04
C LYS A 25 1.41 8.38 10.53
N GLU A 26 0.27 8.00 9.94
CA GLU A 26 -0.01 8.16 8.51
C GLU A 26 -1.52 8.11 8.26
N ILE A 27 -2.01 8.98 7.36
CA ILE A 27 -3.37 8.89 6.80
C ILE A 27 -3.24 8.57 5.32
N ASN A 28 -3.78 7.43 4.90
CA ASN A 28 -3.84 7.05 3.49
C ASN A 28 -5.26 7.25 2.94
N LEU A 29 -5.40 8.18 1.99
CA LEU A 29 -6.66 8.43 1.30
C LEU A 29 -6.81 7.49 0.10
N THR A 30 -7.86 6.68 0.11
CA THR A 30 -8.16 5.73 -0.97
C THR A 30 -9.68 5.57 -1.17
N GLY A 31 -10.10 4.58 -1.97
CA GLY A 31 -11.50 4.26 -2.26
C GLY A 31 -11.91 4.64 -3.67
N GLY A 32 -12.07 3.60 -4.51
CA GLY A 32 -12.16 3.75 -5.95
C GLY A 32 -10.87 4.35 -6.49
N GLU A 33 -11.00 5.41 -7.28
CA GLU A 33 -9.87 6.22 -7.73
C GLU A 33 -9.92 7.61 -7.08
N ALA A 34 -9.23 7.77 -5.95
CA ALA A 34 -9.30 8.97 -5.12
C ALA A 34 -8.91 10.25 -5.89
N SER A 35 -7.96 10.15 -6.82
CA SER A 35 -7.52 11.28 -7.65
C SER A 35 -8.54 11.76 -8.68
N GLN A 36 -9.61 10.99 -8.96
CA GLN A 36 -10.72 11.43 -9.81
C GLN A 36 -11.65 12.40 -9.08
N ASN A 37 -11.60 12.45 -7.75
CA ASN A 37 -12.41 13.38 -6.99
C ASN A 37 -12.00 14.84 -7.32
N PRO A 38 -12.92 15.69 -7.80
CA PRO A 38 -12.59 17.04 -8.22
C PRO A 38 -12.09 17.95 -7.08
N HIS A 39 -12.37 17.57 -5.83
CA HIS A 39 -12.02 18.29 -4.61
C HIS A 39 -10.90 17.62 -3.80
N ILE A 40 -10.16 16.68 -4.40
CA ILE A 40 -9.17 15.87 -3.66
C ILE A 40 -8.07 16.72 -3.01
N VAL A 41 -7.75 17.88 -3.59
CA VAL A 41 -6.77 18.81 -3.05
C VAL A 41 -7.28 19.46 -1.76
N GLU A 42 -8.52 19.95 -1.76
CA GLU A 42 -9.16 20.55 -0.59
C GLU A 42 -9.35 19.51 0.52
N ILE A 43 -9.78 18.30 0.15
CA ILE A 43 -9.89 17.15 1.05
C ILE A 43 -8.52 16.83 1.66
N TYR A 44 -7.46 16.78 0.85
CA TYR A 44 -6.10 16.57 1.33
C TYR A 44 -5.68 17.65 2.34
N LYS A 45 -5.95 18.93 2.06
CA LYS A 45 -5.66 20.05 2.96
C LYS A 45 -6.37 19.88 4.31
N ILE A 46 -7.60 19.38 4.32
CA ILE A 46 -8.36 19.10 5.56
C ILE A 46 -7.68 18.00 6.36
N PHE A 47 -7.39 16.83 5.76
CA PHE A 47 -6.73 15.75 6.50
C PHE A 47 -5.31 16.12 6.95
N ARG A 48 -4.63 17.01 6.21
CA ARG A 48 -3.33 17.53 6.60
C ARG A 48 -3.36 18.34 7.92
N THR A 49 -4.52 18.84 8.33
CA THR A 49 -4.66 19.45 9.66
C THR A 49 -4.53 18.44 10.81
N LEU A 50 -4.61 17.14 10.52
CA LEU A 50 -4.47 16.06 11.50
C LEU A 50 -3.07 15.45 11.48
N SER A 51 -2.40 15.49 10.32
CA SER A 51 -1.16 14.78 10.08
C SER A 51 -0.33 15.47 9.00
N ASP A 52 0.97 15.61 9.22
CA ASP A 52 1.89 15.97 8.13
C ASP A 52 2.17 14.80 7.18
N ASN A 53 1.72 13.60 7.54
CA ASN A 53 1.93 12.37 6.80
C ASN A 53 0.64 11.88 6.10
N VAL A 54 0.07 12.73 5.22
CA VAL A 54 -1.09 12.35 4.40
C VAL A 54 -0.62 11.84 3.03
N ARG A 55 -1.18 10.70 2.63
CA ARG A 55 -0.85 9.94 1.43
C ARG A 55 -2.07 9.76 0.56
N LEU A 56 -1.85 9.69 -0.75
CA LEU A 56 -2.89 9.44 -1.73
C LEU A 56 -2.48 8.23 -2.57
N HIS A 57 -3.36 7.24 -2.63
CA HIS A 57 -3.17 6.07 -3.48
C HIS A 57 -4.00 6.21 -4.77
N THR A 58 -3.39 5.98 -5.93
CA THR A 58 -4.00 6.09 -7.27
C THR A 58 -3.42 5.06 -8.26
N ASN A 59 -3.97 4.91 -9.46
CA ASN A 59 -3.42 4.06 -10.52
C ASN A 59 -2.68 4.82 -11.64
N LEU A 60 -2.50 6.14 -11.60
CA LEU A 60 -1.87 6.93 -12.68
C LEU A 60 -2.40 6.66 -14.12
N ASP A 61 -3.56 6.02 -14.29
CA ASP A 61 -4.21 5.81 -15.58
C ASP A 61 -4.82 7.13 -16.06
N ILE A 62 -3.96 8.05 -16.49
CA ILE A 62 -4.25 9.45 -16.74
C ILE A 62 -3.77 9.80 -18.15
N ASN A 63 -4.67 10.38 -18.94
CA ASN A 63 -4.45 10.60 -20.37
C ASN A 63 -3.30 11.57 -20.69
N SER A 64 -2.99 12.54 -19.83
CA SER A 64 -1.87 13.48 -20.04
C SER A 64 -1.56 14.36 -18.82
N GLU A 65 -0.40 15.01 -18.87
CA GLU A 65 0.03 16.08 -17.94
C GLU A 65 -0.86 17.34 -18.00
N LYS A 66 -1.71 17.49 -19.02
CA LYS A 66 -2.68 18.62 -19.13
C LYS A 66 -4.02 18.32 -18.46
N SER A 67 -4.20 17.12 -17.93
CA SER A 67 -5.45 16.74 -17.29
C SER A 67 -5.55 17.38 -15.90
N LYS A 68 -6.76 17.82 -15.54
CA LYS A 68 -7.04 18.29 -14.17
C LYS A 68 -6.71 17.25 -13.10
N ARG A 69 -6.83 15.97 -13.43
CA ARG A 69 -6.46 14.86 -12.54
C ARG A 69 -4.96 14.88 -12.23
N TRP A 70 -4.11 15.06 -13.24
CA TRP A 70 -2.66 15.21 -13.04
C TRP A 70 -2.31 16.48 -12.26
N GLU A 71 -2.91 17.62 -12.61
CA GLU A 71 -2.65 18.89 -11.93
C GLU A 71 -2.90 18.80 -10.42
N ARG A 72 -3.96 18.09 -10.01
CA ARG A 72 -4.26 17.83 -8.58
C ARG A 72 -3.18 16.99 -7.89
N LEU A 73 -2.62 15.97 -8.55
CA LEU A 73 -1.52 15.17 -8.01
C LEU A 73 -0.26 16.02 -7.82
N VAL A 74 0.04 16.89 -8.78
CA VAL A 74 1.15 17.85 -8.69
C VAL A 74 0.92 18.86 -7.55
N GLU A 75 -0.30 19.34 -7.35
CA GLU A 75 -0.61 20.23 -6.22
C GLU A 75 -0.44 19.50 -4.88
N ILE A 76 -0.94 18.27 -4.74
CA ILE A 76 -0.79 17.47 -3.52
C ILE A 76 0.68 17.21 -3.20
N THR A 77 1.51 16.85 -4.20
CA THR A 77 2.95 16.65 -3.98
C THR A 77 3.67 17.93 -3.53
N ARG A 78 3.32 19.09 -4.10
CA ARG A 78 3.82 20.39 -3.64
C ARG A 78 3.40 20.72 -2.21
N LEU A 79 2.26 20.22 -1.77
CA LEU A 79 1.79 20.29 -0.39
C LEU A 79 2.40 19.22 0.51
N ARG A 80 3.47 18.53 0.07
CA ARG A 80 4.18 17.44 0.77
C ARG A 80 3.39 16.13 0.92
N GLY A 81 2.31 15.97 0.16
CA GLY A 81 1.66 14.67 0.01
C GLY A 81 2.53 13.73 -0.80
N ARG A 82 2.49 12.43 -0.50
CA ARG A 82 3.12 11.40 -1.35
C ARG A 82 2.02 10.68 -2.10
N ILE A 83 2.27 10.46 -3.38
CA ILE A 83 1.41 9.72 -4.29
C ILE A 83 1.97 8.31 -4.40
N ASP A 84 1.22 7.35 -3.86
CA ASP A 84 1.49 5.93 -4.00
C ASP A 84 0.64 5.36 -5.14
N ILE A 85 1.15 4.34 -5.83
CA ILE A 85 0.53 3.88 -7.08
C ILE A 85 0.15 2.40 -7.05
N THR A 86 -0.91 2.03 -7.77
CA THR A 86 -1.08 0.66 -8.26
C THR A 86 -0.55 0.57 -9.68
N LEU A 87 0.31 -0.40 -9.97
CA LEU A 87 0.80 -0.68 -11.32
C LEU A 87 -0.27 -1.40 -12.14
N TYR A 88 -0.56 -0.90 -13.35
CA TYR A 88 -1.49 -1.48 -14.33
C TYR A 88 -0.75 -1.72 -15.65
N PRO A 89 -0.23 -2.95 -15.87
CA PRO A 89 0.55 -3.28 -17.07
C PRO A 89 -0.12 -2.93 -18.40
N THR A 90 -1.46 -3.06 -18.47
CA THR A 90 -2.24 -2.84 -19.69
C THR A 90 -2.20 -1.41 -20.22
N VAL A 91 -1.94 -0.42 -19.36
CA VAL A 91 -1.84 1.00 -19.71
C VAL A 91 -0.47 1.59 -19.36
N TRP A 92 0.51 0.73 -19.10
CA TRP A 92 1.83 1.12 -18.60
C TRP A 92 2.53 2.12 -19.53
N GLU A 93 2.86 1.71 -20.75
CA GLU A 93 3.65 2.50 -21.70
C GLU A 93 2.94 3.81 -22.08
N SER A 94 1.64 3.73 -22.37
CA SER A 94 0.89 4.86 -22.91
C SER A 94 0.49 5.89 -21.85
N ARG A 95 0.40 5.51 -20.57
CA ARG A 95 -0.13 6.38 -19.50
C ARG A 95 0.71 6.40 -18.23
N GLN A 96 0.97 5.25 -17.60
CA GLN A 96 1.60 5.25 -16.27
C GLN A 96 3.10 5.60 -16.30
N GLN A 97 3.87 4.99 -17.20
CA GLN A 97 5.33 5.16 -17.30
C GLN A 97 5.77 6.63 -17.38
N PRO A 98 5.28 7.45 -18.32
CA PRO A 98 5.72 8.85 -18.43
C PRO A 98 5.38 9.66 -17.17
N LEU A 99 4.22 9.40 -16.55
CA LEU A 99 3.77 10.11 -15.36
C LEU A 99 4.53 9.68 -14.09
N LEU A 100 4.85 8.39 -13.97
CA LEU A 100 5.67 7.90 -12.86
C LEU A 100 7.06 8.54 -12.90
N GLY A 101 7.66 8.67 -14.09
CA GLY A 101 8.94 9.37 -14.30
C GLY A 101 8.92 10.84 -13.85
N LYS A 102 7.74 11.48 -13.79
CA LYS A 102 7.55 12.81 -13.21
C LYS A 102 7.34 12.76 -11.71
N ILE A 103 6.49 11.85 -11.22
CA ILE A 103 6.20 11.69 -9.79
C ILE A 103 7.47 11.46 -8.98
N ILE A 104 8.37 10.56 -9.41
CA ILE A 104 9.62 10.25 -8.68
C ILE A 104 10.59 11.44 -8.57
N LYS A 105 10.36 12.52 -9.34
CA LYS A 105 11.12 13.79 -9.26
C LYS A 105 10.46 14.80 -8.33
N LEU A 106 9.17 14.63 -8.02
CA LEU A 106 8.37 15.54 -7.20
C LEU A 106 8.28 15.10 -5.72
N GLN A 107 8.61 13.84 -5.41
CA GLN A 107 8.52 13.30 -4.06
C GLN A 107 9.74 12.43 -3.69
N ASN A 108 9.98 12.29 -2.40
CA ASN A 108 11.10 11.51 -1.83
C ASN A 108 10.66 10.14 -1.30
N GLY A 109 9.52 9.64 -1.76
CA GLY A 109 9.06 8.31 -1.39
C GLY A 109 8.07 7.77 -2.40
N LEU A 110 8.01 6.47 -2.61
CA LEU A 110 7.04 5.84 -3.50
C LEU A 110 6.73 4.42 -3.02
N ILE A 111 5.46 4.13 -2.81
CA ILE A 111 4.96 2.77 -2.69
C ILE A 111 4.28 2.37 -4.00
N VAL A 112 4.64 1.20 -4.52
CA VAL A 112 4.02 0.59 -5.70
C VAL A 112 3.30 -0.69 -5.29
N ASN A 113 2.00 -0.72 -5.51
CA ASN A 113 1.17 -1.90 -5.32
C ASN A 113 1.09 -2.68 -6.64
N LEU A 114 1.43 -3.96 -6.60
CA LEU A 114 1.39 -4.91 -7.69
C LEU A 114 0.24 -5.87 -7.42
N ILE A 115 -0.88 -5.66 -8.10
CA ILE A 115 -2.02 -6.57 -8.00
C ILE A 115 -1.83 -7.65 -9.06
N TYR A 116 -1.72 -8.91 -8.67
CA TYR A 116 -1.35 -9.99 -9.58
C TYR A 116 -2.32 -11.17 -9.54
N GLU A 117 -2.59 -11.76 -10.70
CA GLU A 117 -3.45 -12.96 -10.85
C GLU A 117 -2.66 -14.27 -10.78
N SER A 118 -1.39 -14.26 -11.17
CA SER A 118 -0.49 -15.42 -11.10
C SER A 118 0.93 -14.98 -10.77
N LEU A 119 1.79 -15.93 -10.40
CA LEU A 119 3.20 -15.63 -10.13
C LEU A 119 3.93 -15.13 -11.39
N GLU A 120 3.56 -15.61 -12.57
CA GLU A 120 4.09 -15.11 -13.85
C GLU A 120 3.65 -13.67 -14.13
N ASP A 121 2.42 -13.31 -13.75
CA ASP A 121 1.94 -11.93 -13.83
C ASP A 121 2.73 -11.02 -12.88
N LEU A 122 2.93 -11.44 -11.62
CA LEU A 122 3.78 -10.72 -10.68
C LEU A 122 5.20 -10.55 -11.23
N LEU A 123 5.78 -11.58 -11.85
CA LEU A 123 7.13 -11.53 -12.44
C LEU A 123 7.20 -10.50 -13.59
N LYS A 124 6.18 -10.46 -14.45
CA LYS A 124 6.07 -9.44 -15.51
C LYS A 124 6.01 -8.03 -14.91
N GLN A 125 5.23 -7.84 -13.86
CA GLN A 125 5.11 -6.55 -13.16
C GLN A 125 6.43 -6.11 -12.52
N ILE A 126 7.19 -7.04 -11.93
CA ILE A 126 8.53 -6.75 -11.43
C ILE A 126 9.48 -6.32 -12.56
N ASN A 127 9.46 -7.04 -13.70
CA ASN A 127 10.28 -6.68 -14.86
C ASN A 127 9.96 -5.28 -15.39
N ILE A 128 8.69 -4.90 -15.46
CA ILE A 128 8.27 -3.54 -15.83
C ILE A 128 8.94 -2.49 -14.93
N LEU A 129 8.99 -2.71 -13.62
CA LEU A 129 9.63 -1.79 -12.69
C LEU A 129 11.16 -1.80 -12.82
N VAL A 130 11.78 -2.97 -13.01
CA VAL A 130 13.23 -3.09 -13.25
C VAL A 130 13.63 -2.27 -14.47
N ASP A 131 12.94 -2.48 -15.59
CA ASP A 131 13.20 -1.76 -16.84
C ASP A 131 13.02 -0.24 -16.65
N PHE A 132 11.94 0.16 -15.99
CA PHE A 132 11.69 1.57 -15.68
C PHE A 132 12.83 2.22 -14.90
N PHE A 133 13.23 1.62 -13.76
CA PHE A 133 14.27 2.19 -12.89
C PHE A 133 15.67 2.09 -13.50
N ASN A 134 15.92 1.11 -14.38
CA ASN A 134 17.14 1.02 -15.17
C ASN A 134 17.28 2.20 -16.13
N GLU A 135 16.18 2.70 -16.70
CA GLU A 135 16.18 3.88 -17.57
C GLU A 135 16.26 5.21 -16.80
N GLN A 136 16.01 5.20 -15.48
CA GLN A 136 16.14 6.40 -14.64
C GLN A 136 17.60 6.66 -14.25
N ALA A 137 17.86 7.71 -13.46
CA ALA A 137 19.18 8.04 -12.93
C ALA A 137 19.77 6.87 -12.10
N GLN A 138 20.43 5.93 -12.77
CA GLN A 138 20.74 4.58 -12.28
C GLN A 138 21.45 4.60 -10.92
N GLN A 139 22.39 5.53 -10.70
CA GLN A 139 23.11 5.65 -9.43
C GLN A 139 22.22 6.02 -8.24
N LYS A 140 21.14 6.78 -8.46
CA LYS A 140 20.17 7.10 -7.40
C LYS A 140 19.34 5.86 -7.03
N PHE A 141 19.00 5.04 -8.01
CA PHE A 141 18.04 3.94 -7.87
C PHE A 141 18.68 2.56 -7.82
N THR A 142 20.00 2.46 -7.65
CA THR A 142 20.69 1.17 -7.46
C THR A 142 20.06 0.31 -6.36
N PRO A 143 19.72 0.85 -5.17
CA PRO A 143 19.04 0.04 -4.15
C PRO A 143 17.66 -0.47 -4.59
N VAL A 144 16.94 0.30 -5.41
CA VAL A 144 15.64 -0.12 -5.96
C VAL A 144 15.83 -1.30 -6.92
N LEU A 145 16.84 -1.23 -7.78
CA LEU A 145 17.16 -2.29 -8.72
C LEU A 145 17.63 -3.57 -8.01
N GLU A 146 18.41 -3.44 -6.94
CA GLU A 146 18.82 -4.57 -6.10
C GLU A 146 17.60 -5.25 -5.44
N LEU A 147 16.69 -4.47 -4.84
CA LEU A 147 15.46 -4.98 -4.26
C LEU A 147 14.61 -5.73 -5.30
N LEU A 148 14.34 -5.08 -6.45
CA LEU A 148 13.52 -5.67 -7.50
C LEU A 148 14.20 -6.91 -8.13
N GLY A 149 15.53 -6.92 -8.23
CA GLY A 149 16.31 -8.07 -8.66
C GLY A 149 16.17 -9.27 -7.71
N GLU A 150 16.18 -9.03 -6.40
CA GLU A 150 15.96 -10.11 -5.43
C GLU A 150 14.54 -10.69 -5.54
N PHE A 151 13.53 -9.83 -5.68
CA PHE A 151 12.15 -10.27 -5.97
C PHE A 151 12.09 -11.11 -7.24
N HIS A 152 12.69 -10.64 -8.32
CA HIS A 152 12.70 -11.31 -9.61
C HIS A 152 13.32 -12.71 -9.51
N ASP A 153 14.51 -12.84 -8.94
CA ASP A 153 15.26 -14.09 -8.91
C ASP A 153 14.58 -15.13 -8.01
N ARG A 154 14.07 -14.71 -6.86
CA ARG A 154 13.32 -15.60 -5.96
C ARG A 154 11.99 -16.03 -6.56
N LEU A 155 11.26 -15.12 -7.20
CA LEU A 155 9.99 -15.44 -7.83
C LEU A 155 10.19 -16.42 -8.98
N LYS A 156 11.19 -16.20 -9.85
CA LYS A 156 11.54 -17.12 -10.93
C LYS A 156 11.86 -18.53 -10.40
N LYS A 157 12.72 -18.62 -9.38
CA LYS A 157 13.07 -19.90 -8.75
C LYS A 157 11.86 -20.59 -8.11
N THR A 158 10.95 -19.81 -7.52
CA THR A 158 9.72 -20.32 -6.89
C THR A 158 8.78 -20.89 -7.95
N ILE A 159 8.55 -20.18 -9.05
CA ILE A 159 7.74 -20.65 -10.18
C ILE A 159 8.30 -21.97 -10.74
N GLU A 160 9.62 -22.05 -10.96
CA GLU A 160 10.28 -23.24 -11.50
C GLU A 160 10.15 -24.47 -10.57
N LYS A 161 10.14 -24.26 -9.26
CA LYS A 161 10.09 -25.34 -8.25
C LYS A 161 8.69 -25.66 -7.74
N ASN A 162 7.72 -24.79 -7.98
CA ASN A 162 6.34 -24.92 -7.51
C ASN A 162 5.34 -24.90 -8.67
N PRO A 163 5.40 -25.88 -9.61
CA PRO A 163 4.50 -25.91 -10.77
C PRO A 163 3.02 -26.16 -10.42
N GLN A 164 2.75 -26.54 -9.16
CA GLN A 164 1.40 -26.78 -8.64
C GLN A 164 0.85 -25.58 -7.84
N CYS A 165 1.60 -24.47 -7.78
CA CYS A 165 1.22 -23.25 -7.07
C CYS A 165 0.80 -23.49 -5.61
N ARG A 166 1.49 -24.37 -4.88
CA ARG A 166 1.21 -24.64 -3.46
C ARG A 166 1.62 -23.42 -2.62
N GLU A 167 0.74 -23.01 -1.71
CA GLU A 167 0.94 -21.82 -0.87
C GLU A 167 2.17 -21.95 0.05
N ASP A 168 2.40 -23.12 0.66
CA ASP A 168 3.56 -23.35 1.52
C ASP A 168 4.89 -23.18 0.77
N ASP A 169 5.00 -23.75 -0.44
CA ASP A 169 6.19 -23.61 -1.28
C ASP A 169 6.43 -22.14 -1.71
N PHE A 170 5.36 -21.37 -1.90
CA PHE A 170 5.45 -19.94 -2.20
C PHE A 170 5.93 -19.14 -0.98
N LEU A 171 5.37 -19.41 0.20
CA LEU A 171 5.79 -18.77 1.45
C LEU A 171 7.25 -19.09 1.78
N ASP A 172 7.69 -20.32 1.55
CA ASP A 172 9.09 -20.74 1.72
C ASP A 172 10.02 -20.04 0.73
N GLY A 173 9.62 -19.98 -0.55
CA GLY A 173 10.42 -19.40 -1.62
C GLY A 173 10.56 -17.87 -1.54
N MET A 174 9.49 -17.19 -1.11
CA MET A 174 9.41 -15.73 -1.06
C MET A 174 9.56 -15.16 0.35
N GLY A 175 9.60 -16.01 1.39
CA GLY A 175 9.81 -15.59 2.77
C GLY A 175 11.09 -14.78 2.93
N ASP A 176 11.09 -13.80 3.84
CA ASP A 176 12.23 -12.91 4.17
C ASP A 176 12.56 -11.80 3.19
N LEU A 177 11.87 -11.74 2.05
CA LEU A 177 12.07 -10.61 1.15
C LEU A 177 11.74 -9.30 1.87
N GLU A 178 12.74 -8.43 1.94
CA GLU A 178 12.50 -7.03 2.20
C GLU A 178 11.59 -6.51 1.10
N ASN A 179 10.77 -5.51 1.41
CA ASN A 179 9.85 -4.94 0.42
C ASN A 179 10.03 -3.43 0.30
N TYR A 180 11.13 -2.90 0.83
CA TYR A 180 11.47 -1.49 0.74
C TYR A 180 12.97 -1.27 0.78
N VAL A 181 13.40 -0.10 0.30
CA VAL A 181 14.78 0.36 0.38
C VAL A 181 14.86 1.87 0.55
N SER A 182 15.95 2.34 1.16
CA SER A 182 16.30 3.76 1.18
C SER A 182 17.41 4.02 0.17
N CYS A 183 17.24 5.05 -0.65
CA CYS A 183 18.16 5.45 -1.69
C CYS A 183 18.98 6.67 -1.27
N PRO A 184 20.17 6.88 -1.88
CA PRO A 184 20.90 8.14 -1.77
C PRO A 184 20.00 9.36 -2.03
N GLY A 185 20.16 10.40 -1.22
CA GLY A 185 19.31 11.60 -1.30
C GLY A 185 17.94 11.46 -0.61
N GLY A 186 17.72 10.38 0.15
CA GLY A 186 16.56 10.22 1.03
C GLY A 186 15.28 9.75 0.33
N PHE A 187 15.39 9.22 -0.89
CA PHE A 187 14.25 8.63 -1.58
C PHE A 187 13.95 7.23 -1.00
N VAL A 188 12.72 6.97 -0.58
CA VAL A 188 12.30 5.66 -0.06
C VAL A 188 11.41 4.95 -1.08
N PHE A 189 11.76 3.73 -1.44
CA PHE A 189 10.96 2.93 -2.38
C PHE A 189 10.38 1.72 -1.68
N ALA A 190 9.18 1.31 -2.10
CA ALA A 190 8.51 0.14 -1.58
C ALA A 190 7.68 -0.58 -2.63
N VAL A 191 7.55 -1.90 -2.46
CA VAL A 191 6.66 -2.74 -3.25
C VAL A 191 5.70 -3.48 -2.31
N ASN A 192 4.42 -3.49 -2.68
CA ASN A 192 3.44 -4.40 -2.10
C ASN A 192 2.94 -5.31 -3.23
N ALA A 193 3.32 -6.58 -3.21
CA ALA A 193 2.66 -7.59 -4.03
C ALA A 193 1.35 -7.96 -3.33
N ILE A 194 0.23 -7.95 -4.05
CA ILE A 194 -1.11 -8.22 -3.52
C ILE A 194 -1.79 -9.22 -4.48
N PRO A 195 -2.16 -10.44 -4.06
CA PRO A 195 -2.89 -11.36 -4.91
C PRO A 195 -4.25 -10.76 -5.26
N SER A 196 -4.62 -10.81 -6.53
CA SER A 196 -5.97 -10.51 -6.95
C SER A 196 -6.92 -11.60 -6.43
N PHE A 197 -8.21 -11.29 -6.37
CA PHE A 197 -9.23 -12.27 -5.97
C PHE A 197 -9.48 -13.27 -7.09
N HIS A 198 -8.48 -14.06 -7.47
CA HIS A 198 -8.68 -15.21 -8.34
C HIS A 198 -9.30 -16.35 -7.53
N VAL A 199 -10.45 -16.81 -8.01
CA VAL A 199 -11.14 -17.98 -7.51
C VAL A 199 -11.13 -18.96 -8.66
N ASN A 200 -10.48 -20.10 -8.48
CA ASN A 200 -10.39 -21.12 -9.50
C ASN A 200 -11.79 -21.69 -9.83
N PRO A 201 -11.94 -22.49 -10.91
CA PRO A 201 -13.24 -23.04 -11.34
C PRO A 201 -13.97 -23.82 -10.23
N GLU A 202 -13.24 -24.37 -9.27
CA GLU A 202 -13.75 -25.10 -8.10
C GLU A 202 -14.19 -24.20 -6.94
N GLY A 203 -14.04 -22.87 -7.05
CA GLY A 203 -14.44 -21.93 -6.01
C GLY A 203 -13.36 -21.69 -4.95
N ILE A 204 -12.12 -22.15 -5.16
CA ILE A 204 -11.00 -22.07 -4.21
C ILE A 204 -10.05 -20.94 -4.63
N ARG A 205 -9.50 -20.22 -3.66
CA ARG A 205 -8.46 -19.22 -3.92
C ARG A 205 -7.10 -19.91 -4.00
N ASP A 206 -6.35 -19.66 -5.06
CA ASP A 206 -5.07 -20.34 -5.28
C ASP A 206 -3.97 -19.85 -4.32
N MET A 207 -4.04 -18.60 -3.84
CA MET A 207 -3.19 -18.10 -2.77
C MET A 207 -3.96 -17.12 -1.88
N THR A 208 -3.82 -17.25 -0.57
CA THR A 208 -4.47 -16.34 0.40
C THR A 208 -3.48 -15.44 1.14
N SER A 209 -2.19 -15.79 1.11
CA SER A 209 -1.14 -15.21 1.94
C SER A 209 -0.10 -14.42 1.15
N LEU A 210 0.42 -13.35 1.76
CA LEU A 210 1.65 -12.70 1.35
C LEU A 210 2.85 -13.26 2.13
N PRO A 211 4.04 -13.35 1.50
CA PRO A 211 5.23 -13.88 2.16
C PRO A 211 5.60 -13.00 3.36
N PHE A 212 5.81 -13.62 4.51
CA PHE A 212 6.08 -12.95 5.77
C PHE A 212 7.58 -12.62 5.91
N PRO A 213 7.97 -11.45 6.46
CA PRO A 213 9.36 -11.21 6.83
C PRO A 213 9.73 -12.00 8.10
N LYS A 214 10.84 -12.77 8.13
CA LYS A 214 11.32 -13.42 9.38
C LYS A 214 12.17 -12.53 10.27
N ASP A 215 12.33 -11.23 10.01
CA ASP A 215 13.01 -10.34 10.96
C ASP A 215 12.02 -9.76 11.98
N ILE A 216 12.23 -10.07 13.26
CA ILE A 216 11.46 -9.58 14.41
C ILE A 216 11.51 -8.05 14.48
N TYR A 217 12.62 -7.42 14.10
CA TYR A 217 12.75 -5.96 14.09
C TYR A 217 11.84 -5.29 13.04
N LYS A 218 11.39 -6.01 12.01
CA LYS A 218 10.39 -5.51 11.03
C LYS A 218 8.95 -5.62 11.52
N VAL A 219 8.69 -6.41 12.56
CA VAL A 219 7.37 -6.51 13.19
C VAL A 219 7.13 -5.34 14.15
N GLU A 220 8.20 -4.81 14.76
CA GLU A 220 8.14 -3.70 15.72
C GLU A 220 8.52 -2.32 15.10
N CYS A 221 9.32 -2.27 14.03
CA CYS A 221 9.55 -1.05 13.22
C CYS A 221 8.50 -0.91 12.11
N THR A 222 7.42 -0.23 12.46
CA THR A 222 6.19 -0.03 11.68
C THR A 222 6.31 1.01 10.56
N ALA A 223 7.06 0.69 9.50
CA ALA A 223 6.86 1.17 8.12
C ALA A 223 7.79 0.33 7.24
N ILE A 224 7.34 -0.53 6.31
CA ILE A 224 6.67 -0.21 5.04
C ILE A 224 5.87 -1.46 4.60
N ARG A 225 4.83 -1.80 5.35
CA ARG A 225 3.71 -2.65 4.92
C ARG A 225 2.45 -2.04 5.49
N GLY A 226 1.28 -2.47 5.04
CA GLY A 226 0.03 -2.06 5.66
C GLY A 226 -0.01 -2.44 7.13
N VAL A 227 0.36 -1.51 8.03
CA VAL A 227 0.41 -1.76 9.47
C VAL A 227 -0.63 -0.95 10.24
N ILE A 228 -0.82 -1.35 11.50
CA ILE A 228 -1.67 -0.73 12.53
C ILE A 228 -1.53 0.80 12.58
N GLU A 229 -0.37 1.33 12.16
CA GLU A 229 0.00 2.75 12.17
C GLU A 229 -0.46 3.55 10.93
N ILE A 230 -1.09 2.92 9.95
CA ILE A 230 -1.66 3.61 8.79
C ILE A 230 -3.18 3.58 8.90
N MET A 231 -3.78 4.76 9.04
CA MET A 231 -5.23 4.90 8.93
C MET A 231 -5.61 5.06 7.46
N THR A 232 -6.17 3.99 6.88
CA THR A 232 -6.70 4.04 5.51
C THR A 232 -8.15 4.50 5.57
N ILE A 233 -8.46 5.58 4.85
CA ILE A 233 -9.79 6.18 4.82
C ILE A 233 -10.33 6.11 3.40
N LEU A 234 -11.45 5.41 3.26
CA LEU A 234 -12.22 5.38 2.02
C LEU A 234 -13.07 6.64 1.89
N GLN A 235 -13.35 7.07 0.66
CA GLN A 235 -14.27 8.19 0.40
C GLN A 235 -15.69 8.00 0.98
N THR A 236 -16.07 6.76 1.31
CA THR A 236 -17.32 6.39 1.98
C THR A 236 -17.27 6.54 3.50
N GLY A 237 -16.12 6.92 4.06
CA GLY A 237 -15.88 7.03 5.49
C GLY A 237 -15.42 5.74 6.16
N GLU A 238 -15.45 4.60 5.46
CA GLU A 238 -14.94 3.34 6.02
C GLU A 238 -13.44 3.43 6.27
N MET A 239 -13.05 3.01 7.47
CA MET A 239 -11.67 2.99 7.94
C MET A 239 -11.19 1.58 8.16
N THR A 240 -10.00 1.31 7.65
CA THR A 240 -9.29 0.06 7.89
C THR A 240 -7.84 0.37 8.27
N PRO A 241 -7.20 -0.44 9.15
CA PRO A 241 -5.75 -0.58 9.03
C PRO A 241 -5.51 -1.21 7.67
N CYS A 242 -4.54 -0.69 6.94
CA CYS A 242 -4.25 -1.12 5.57
C CYS A 242 -4.34 -2.66 5.44
N CYS A 243 -5.18 -3.12 4.50
CA CYS A 243 -5.44 -4.54 4.25
C CYS A 243 -4.13 -5.26 3.95
N ASP A 244 -3.63 -6.06 4.90
CA ASP A 244 -2.67 -7.19 4.75
C ASP A 244 -1.86 -7.48 6.03
N VAL A 245 -2.23 -6.91 7.18
CA VAL A 245 -1.64 -7.34 8.47
C VAL A 245 -1.95 -8.83 8.70
N GLY A 246 -0.94 -9.69 8.53
CA GLY A 246 -0.89 -11.04 9.09
C GLY A 246 -1.93 -12.04 8.57
N ASN A 247 -2.25 -12.00 7.27
CA ASN A 247 -3.15 -12.98 6.66
C ASN A 247 -4.60 -12.95 7.21
N LEU A 248 -4.98 -11.81 7.80
CA LEU A 248 -6.29 -11.63 8.43
C LEU A 248 -7.40 -11.27 7.42
N GLY A 249 -7.11 -11.25 6.12
CA GLY A 249 -8.10 -11.05 5.05
C GLY A 249 -8.94 -9.78 5.21
N CYS A 250 -8.30 -8.63 5.47
CA CYS A 250 -8.98 -7.33 5.70
C CYS A 250 -9.98 -7.30 6.87
N LYS A 251 -9.94 -8.28 7.79
CA LYS A 251 -10.91 -8.36 8.89
C LYS A 251 -10.78 -7.28 9.97
N PRO A 252 -9.60 -6.71 10.27
CA PRO A 252 -9.58 -5.55 11.15
C PRO A 252 -10.29 -4.37 10.44
N LYS A 253 -11.30 -3.80 11.10
CA LYS A 253 -12.05 -2.64 10.63
C LYS A 253 -12.17 -1.64 11.77
N PHE A 254 -11.77 -0.40 11.52
CA PHE A 254 -11.88 0.66 12.52
C PHE A 254 -13.26 1.32 12.55
N GLY A 255 -14.16 0.92 11.66
CA GLY A 255 -15.53 1.45 11.57
C GLY A 255 -15.68 2.44 10.42
N ASN A 256 -16.69 3.29 10.50
CA ASN A 256 -17.01 4.29 9.49
C ASN A 256 -17.17 5.69 10.12
N LEU A 257 -16.37 6.66 9.67
CA LEU A 257 -16.34 8.03 10.20
C LEU A 257 -17.63 8.84 9.99
N LEU A 258 -18.51 8.39 9.10
CA LEU A 258 -19.78 9.04 8.78
C LEU A 258 -20.99 8.33 9.41
N ALA A 259 -20.91 7.01 9.60
CA ALA A 259 -22.05 6.20 10.02
C ALA A 259 -21.97 5.75 11.49
N ASP A 260 -20.76 5.49 12.01
CA ASP A 260 -20.58 4.98 13.37
C ASP A 260 -20.43 6.13 14.38
N SER A 261 -20.93 5.93 15.60
CA SER A 261 -20.67 6.85 16.72
C SER A 261 -19.22 6.72 17.22
N PRO A 262 -18.67 7.72 17.93
CA PRO A 262 -17.35 7.61 18.56
C PRO A 262 -17.16 6.35 19.41
N GLU A 263 -18.20 5.95 20.16
CA GLU A 263 -18.18 4.77 21.03
C GLU A 263 -18.12 3.47 20.21
N VAL A 264 -18.89 3.38 19.12
CA VAL A 264 -18.88 2.24 18.20
C VAL A 264 -17.52 2.13 17.51
N ILE A 265 -16.94 3.25 17.09
CA ILE A 265 -15.59 3.26 16.50
C ILE A 265 -14.56 2.78 17.53
N LEU A 266 -14.60 3.28 18.76
CA LEU A 266 -13.68 2.87 19.81
C LEU A 266 -13.79 1.36 20.10
N GLN A 267 -15.00 0.81 20.13
CA GLN A 267 -15.22 -0.62 20.28
C GLN A 267 -14.59 -1.41 19.12
N LYS A 268 -14.91 -1.07 17.87
CA LYS A 268 -14.37 -1.74 16.67
C LYS A 268 -12.85 -1.64 16.58
N PHE A 269 -12.31 -0.49 16.98
CA PHE A 269 -10.87 -0.27 17.07
C PHE A 269 -10.21 -1.21 18.09
N GLY A 270 -10.78 -1.33 19.29
CA GLY A 270 -10.29 -2.26 20.32
C GLY A 270 -10.39 -3.74 19.91
N GLU A 271 -11.48 -4.14 19.26
CA GLU A 271 -11.64 -5.48 18.69
C GLU A 271 -10.58 -5.76 17.61
N SER A 272 -10.36 -4.79 16.72
CA SER A 272 -9.34 -4.86 15.68
C SER A 272 -7.93 -4.97 16.26
N GLN A 273 -7.60 -4.19 17.30
CA GLN A 273 -6.29 -4.28 17.98
C GLN A 273 -6.05 -5.67 18.56
N LYS A 274 -7.06 -6.28 19.19
CA LYS A 274 -6.95 -7.65 19.71
C LYS A 274 -6.70 -8.67 18.59
N LEU A 275 -7.45 -8.55 17.49
CA LEU A 275 -7.29 -9.43 16.34
C LEU A 275 -5.89 -9.33 15.74
N MET A 276 -5.40 -8.10 15.55
CA MET A 276 -4.06 -7.84 15.01
C MET A 276 -2.96 -8.34 15.95
N THR A 277 -3.10 -8.13 17.26
CA THR A 277 -2.15 -8.65 18.27
C THR A 277 -2.11 -10.18 18.23
N SER A 278 -3.27 -10.83 18.11
CA SER A 278 -3.33 -12.29 17.97
C SER A 278 -2.66 -12.78 16.69
N GLY A 279 -2.84 -12.05 15.57
CA GLY A 279 -2.14 -12.34 14.32
C GLY A 279 -0.62 -12.22 14.46
N ALA A 280 -0.14 -11.12 15.05
CA ALA A 280 1.28 -10.90 15.31
C ALA A 280 1.90 -12.01 16.20
N LEU A 281 1.21 -12.39 17.29
CA LEU A 281 1.65 -13.47 18.17
C LEU A 281 1.69 -14.83 17.46
N LYS A 282 0.73 -15.11 16.58
CA LYS A 282 0.75 -16.33 15.75
C LYS A 282 1.97 -16.33 14.83
N ASN A 283 2.28 -15.21 14.20
CA ASN A 283 3.42 -15.09 13.31
C ASN A 283 4.75 -15.28 14.06
N LEU A 284 4.89 -14.65 15.24
CA LEU A 284 6.07 -14.85 16.10
C LEU A 284 6.26 -16.31 16.54
N LYS A 285 5.17 -17.07 16.70
CA LYS A 285 5.26 -18.51 17.01
C LYS A 285 5.70 -19.32 15.81
N ASN A 286 5.15 -19.04 14.63
CA ASN A 286 5.55 -19.72 13.39
C ASN A 286 7.06 -19.55 13.14
N MET A 287 7.57 -18.32 13.27
CA MET A 287 9.00 -18.02 13.11
C MET A 287 9.94 -18.70 14.12
N LYS A 288 9.42 -19.16 15.27
CA LYS A 288 10.21 -19.86 16.29
C LYS A 288 10.22 -21.38 16.11
N ASN A 289 9.31 -21.90 15.29
CA ASN A 289 9.14 -23.32 15.04
C ASN A 289 9.71 -23.77 13.69
N ASP A 290 10.27 -22.83 12.91
CA ASP A 290 11.12 -23.04 11.73
C ASP A 290 12.61 -23.02 12.14
#